data_AF-A0A351PGQ1-F1
#
_entry.id   AF-A0A351PGQ1-F1
#
_cell.length_a   1.000
_cell.length_b   1.000
_cell.length_c   1.000
_cell.angle_alpha   90.00
_cell.angle_beta   90.00
_cell.angle_gamma   90.00
#
_symmetry.space_group_name_H-M   'P 1'
#
loop_
_entity.id
_entity.type
_entity.pdbx_description
1 polymer ?
#
loop_
_entity_poly.entity_id
_entity_poly.type
_entity_poly.pdbx_seq_one_letter_code
_entity_poly.pdbx_strand_id
1 'polypeptide(L)'
;MNNDNLIDAIGHVDDAMLESVNKLRTRKNKNQIIRILGGLVAAGLIFGISLSVGIHNRISKASDTTIVNIGGIERRYKADISVLPSELGITYRWEDRTVAEQYSRLDINDGDFTTACSEIDASKLDKSIGVYTASGYDDYTGTEYTRPVNVYSVRGISEDRIVAAELDSKYYIYKNNTYNPPGNLGQLFDEANLWENLKLDYFYDTKDYIENGSYSLNGSGYILEVLSECKDAGYAGNDSQTFDYKNRIDFSITLDDLGVYMRGLQINSEGYLLTNIFDYGYIYNIGAEAAKKIIAYAEKNGTPAAPKPYCYYLSGIVTELTEDYLIIDDSIKCADASDGILFKIPLDDIHASRGVKYRDINIGDIAVVSFRGNVDTQADNTVTGIVEIDKGKLYNGNILVDE
;
A
#
# COMPACT_ATOMS: atom_id res chain seq x y z
N MET A 1 -45.26 -8.92 -8.92
CA MET A 1 -44.15 -9.49 -9.69
C MET A 1 -43.08 -9.90 -8.70
N ASN A 2 -42.73 -11.18 -8.69
CA ASN A 2 -41.87 -11.83 -7.70
C ASN A 2 -40.40 -11.39 -7.83
N ASN A 3 -39.71 -11.38 -6.68
CA ASN A 3 -38.28 -11.09 -6.51
C ASN A 3 -37.34 -12.17 -7.08
N ASP A 4 -37.86 -13.18 -7.78
CA ASP A 4 -37.10 -14.34 -8.23
C ASP A 4 -36.37 -14.11 -9.56
N ASN A 5 -36.61 -12.98 -10.24
CA ASN A 5 -36.07 -12.72 -11.58
C ASN A 5 -34.76 -11.90 -11.64
N LEU A 6 -34.17 -11.51 -10.50
CA LEU A 6 -32.91 -10.76 -10.51
C LEU A 6 -31.66 -11.66 -10.45
N ILE A 7 -31.79 -12.87 -9.91
CA ILE A 7 -30.68 -13.82 -9.77
C ILE A 7 -30.40 -14.55 -11.09
N ASP A 8 -31.43 -14.87 -11.88
CA ASP A 8 -31.25 -15.49 -13.20
C ASP A 8 -30.65 -14.54 -14.27
N ALA A 9 -30.66 -13.23 -14.02
CA ALA A 9 -30.05 -12.23 -14.92
C ALA A 9 -28.53 -12.07 -14.72
N ILE A 10 -27.99 -12.62 -13.63
CA ILE A 10 -26.56 -12.60 -13.30
C ILE A 10 -26.09 -14.05 -13.36
N GLY A 11 -25.70 -14.48 -14.57
CA GLY A 11 -25.33 -15.87 -14.85
C GLY A 11 -24.39 -16.47 -13.79
N HIS A 12 -24.82 -17.63 -13.27
CA HIS A 12 -24.06 -18.64 -12.53
C HIS A 12 -22.85 -18.14 -11.70
N VAL A 13 -23.12 -17.79 -10.44
CA VAL A 13 -22.10 -17.94 -9.39
C VAL A 13 -21.88 -19.44 -9.20
N ASP A 14 -20.68 -19.92 -9.49
CA ASP A 14 -20.28 -21.31 -9.30
C ASP A 14 -20.36 -21.68 -7.82
N ASP A 15 -21.05 -22.79 -7.50
CA ASP A 15 -21.19 -23.31 -6.13
C ASP A 15 -19.81 -23.56 -5.47
N ALA A 16 -18.77 -23.79 -6.28
CA ALA A 16 -17.38 -23.88 -5.81
C ALA A 16 -16.84 -22.57 -5.19
N MET A 17 -17.27 -21.39 -5.67
CA MET A 17 -16.92 -20.10 -5.07
C MET A 17 -17.67 -19.86 -3.76
N LEU A 18 -18.91 -20.32 -3.65
CA LEU A 18 -19.67 -20.25 -2.40
C LEU A 18 -19.10 -21.21 -1.34
N GLU A 19 -18.57 -22.36 -1.75
CA GLU A 19 -17.93 -23.31 -0.85
C GLU A 19 -16.53 -22.84 -0.39
N SER A 20 -15.76 -22.14 -1.24
CA SER A 20 -14.47 -21.54 -0.87
C SER A 20 -14.63 -20.40 0.14
N VAL A 21 -15.63 -19.52 -0.06
CA VAL A 21 -15.99 -18.44 0.88
C VAL A 21 -16.48 -19.01 2.23
N ASN A 22 -17.23 -20.12 2.22
CA ASN A 22 -17.69 -20.76 3.46
C ASN A 22 -16.58 -21.55 4.19
N LYS A 23 -15.59 -22.11 3.47
CA LYS A 23 -14.38 -22.70 4.08
C LYS A 23 -13.49 -21.65 4.74
N LEU A 24 -13.39 -20.45 4.16
CA LEU A 24 -12.71 -19.30 4.79
C LEU A 24 -13.39 -18.88 6.10
N ARG A 25 -14.73 -18.94 6.15
CA ARG A 25 -15.51 -18.57 7.35
C ARG A 25 -15.43 -19.59 8.50
N THR A 26 -15.24 -20.87 8.19
CA THR A 26 -15.29 -21.97 9.17
C THR A 26 -13.94 -22.38 9.76
N ARG A 27 -12.81 -21.88 9.21
CA ARG A 27 -11.45 -22.06 9.77
C ARG A 27 -11.09 -21.10 10.91
N LYS A 28 -12.04 -20.34 11.47
CA LYS A 28 -11.83 -19.67 12.76
C LYS A 28 -11.95 -20.70 13.90
N ASN A 29 -10.87 -21.43 14.17
CA ASN A 29 -10.73 -22.15 15.44
C ASN A 29 -9.35 -21.95 16.08
N LYS A 30 -9.39 -21.17 17.16
CA LYS A 30 -8.64 -21.24 18.43
C LYS A 30 -7.12 -21.49 18.36
N ASN A 31 -6.40 -20.46 18.80
CA ASN A 31 -4.99 -20.43 19.22
C ASN A 31 -3.92 -20.30 18.13
N GLN A 32 -4.03 -19.27 17.29
CA GLN A 32 -2.86 -18.67 16.66
C GLN A 32 -2.88 -17.17 16.91
N ILE A 33 -1.90 -16.71 17.68
CA ILE A 33 -1.54 -15.30 17.80
C ILE A 33 -1.12 -14.88 16.40
N ILE A 34 -1.97 -14.11 15.72
CA ILE A 34 -1.62 -13.41 14.47
C ILE A 34 -0.50 -12.44 14.86
N ARG A 35 0.75 -12.86 14.66
CA ARG A 35 1.93 -12.03 14.87
C ARG A 35 2.16 -11.24 13.59
N ILE A 36 1.82 -9.97 13.71
CA ILE A 36 1.78 -8.93 12.70
C ILE A 36 3.15 -8.80 12.02
N LEU A 37 3.28 -9.32 10.80
CA LEU A 37 4.02 -8.66 9.69
C LEU A 37 3.06 -7.67 8.95
N GLY A 38 2.01 -7.22 9.64
CA GLY A 38 0.89 -6.43 9.13
C GLY A 38 1.17 -4.94 8.99
N GLY A 39 2.31 -4.56 8.40
CA GLY A 39 2.55 -3.19 7.95
C GLY A 39 2.00 -2.90 6.56
N LEU A 40 1.83 -3.93 5.72
CA LEU A 40 1.32 -3.79 4.34
C LEU A 40 -0.16 -4.17 4.18
N VAL A 41 -0.67 -5.13 4.96
CA VAL A 41 -1.99 -5.73 4.70
C VAL A 41 -3.17 -4.86 5.16
N ALA A 42 -3.01 -4.04 6.21
CA ALA A 42 -4.12 -3.21 6.70
C ALA A 42 -4.45 -1.99 5.81
N ALA A 43 -3.51 -1.52 4.98
CA ALA A 43 -3.77 -0.43 4.04
C ALA A 43 -4.58 -0.88 2.81
N GLY A 44 -4.61 -2.18 2.54
CA GLY A 44 -5.31 -2.80 1.42
C GLY A 44 -6.83 -2.74 1.52
N LEU A 45 -7.44 -2.36 2.65
CA LEU A 45 -8.91 -2.29 2.75
C LEU A 45 -9.50 -0.96 2.28
N ILE A 46 -8.75 0.15 2.32
CA ILE A 46 -9.22 1.47 1.87
C ILE A 46 -8.84 1.73 0.40
N PHE A 47 -7.72 1.16 -0.06
CA PHE A 47 -7.32 1.14 -1.48
C PHE A 47 -7.62 -0.19 -2.19
N GLY A 48 -8.09 -1.24 -1.52
CA GLY A 48 -8.34 -2.55 -2.16
C GLY A 48 -9.43 -2.53 -3.22
N ILE A 49 -10.23 -1.46 -3.25
CA ILE A 49 -11.18 -1.21 -4.33
C ILE A 49 -10.50 -0.44 -5.47
N SER A 50 -9.63 0.53 -5.19
CA SER A 50 -8.89 1.30 -6.22
C SER A 50 -7.65 0.59 -6.76
N LEU A 51 -7.10 -0.44 -6.10
CA LEU A 51 -6.02 -1.29 -6.62
C LEU A 51 -6.49 -2.32 -7.65
N SER A 52 -7.78 -2.30 -7.98
CA SER A 52 -8.25 -2.81 -9.27
C SER A 52 -7.92 -1.86 -10.45
N VAL A 53 -6.85 -1.06 -10.35
CA VAL A 53 -6.20 -0.43 -11.52
C VAL A 53 -5.65 -1.55 -12.41
N GLY A 54 -6.55 -2.07 -13.24
CA GLY A 54 -6.33 -3.19 -14.14
C GLY A 54 -7.63 -3.75 -14.71
N ILE A 55 -8.79 -3.50 -14.10
CA ILE A 55 -10.09 -3.97 -14.62
C ILE A 55 -11.13 -2.87 -14.47
N HIS A 56 -10.97 -1.75 -15.16
CA HIS A 56 -12.09 -0.97 -15.72
C HIS A 56 -11.53 0.10 -16.68
N ASN A 57 -10.67 -0.33 -17.62
CA ASN A 57 -10.61 0.42 -18.86
C ASN A 57 -11.95 0.22 -19.56
N ARG A 58 -12.75 1.29 -19.51
CA ARG A 58 -13.83 1.66 -20.43
C ARG A 58 -13.93 0.72 -21.62
N ILE A 59 -15.11 0.15 -21.80
CA ILE A 59 -15.71 -0.34 -23.05
C ILE A 59 -14.88 0.06 -24.27
N SER A 60 -13.83 -0.70 -24.55
CA SER A 60 -13.13 -0.70 -25.83
C SER A 60 -13.53 -2.01 -26.46
N LYS A 61 -14.44 -1.89 -27.42
CA LYS A 61 -14.80 -2.99 -28.30
C LYS A 61 -13.52 -3.48 -28.99
N ALA A 62 -13.23 -4.78 -28.88
CA ALA A 62 -12.40 -5.57 -29.80
C ALA A 62 -10.88 -5.24 -29.90
N SER A 63 -10.12 -5.31 -28.80
CA SER A 63 -8.66 -5.47 -28.91
C SER A 63 -8.17 -6.64 -28.05
N ASP A 64 -7.41 -7.56 -28.64
CA ASP A 64 -6.78 -8.71 -27.97
C ASP A 64 -5.62 -8.30 -27.04
N THR A 65 -5.41 -7.00 -26.83
CA THR A 65 -4.30 -6.45 -26.04
C THR A 65 -4.71 -5.37 -25.06
N THR A 66 -4.02 -5.30 -23.92
CA THR A 66 -4.14 -4.26 -22.89
C THR A 66 -2.83 -3.46 -22.80
N ILE A 67 -2.96 -2.14 -22.62
CA ILE A 67 -1.82 -1.26 -22.38
C ILE A 67 -1.58 -1.17 -20.87
N VAL A 68 -0.34 -1.41 -20.44
CA VAL A 68 0.08 -1.30 -19.04
C VAL A 68 1.32 -0.41 -18.91
N ASN A 69 1.47 0.26 -17.77
CA ASN A 69 2.67 1.03 -17.45
C ASN A 69 3.51 0.26 -16.42
N ILE A 70 4.81 0.11 -16.69
CA ILE A 70 5.78 -0.56 -15.83
C ILE A 70 6.88 0.46 -15.52
N GLY A 71 6.72 1.19 -14.42
CA GLY A 71 7.73 2.12 -13.91
C GLY A 71 8.21 3.15 -14.94
N GLY A 72 7.29 3.69 -15.76
CA GLY A 72 7.60 4.67 -16.80
C GLY A 72 7.67 4.11 -18.23
N ILE A 73 7.57 2.79 -18.42
CA ILE A 73 7.54 2.15 -19.74
C ILE A 73 6.13 1.68 -20.07
N GLU A 74 5.62 2.07 -21.24
CA GLU A 74 4.35 1.56 -21.76
C GLU A 74 4.56 0.20 -22.45
N ARG A 75 3.75 -0.80 -22.09
CA ARG A 75 3.78 -2.15 -22.67
C ARG A 75 2.41 -2.54 -23.19
N ARG A 76 2.40 -3.34 -24.25
CA ARG A 76 1.19 -3.90 -24.86
C ARG A 76 1.17 -5.41 -24.64
N TYR A 77 0.33 -5.86 -23.72
CA TYR A 77 0.19 -7.27 -23.37
C TYR A 77 -1.09 -7.87 -23.91
N LYS A 78 -1.19 -9.20 -23.94
CA LYS A 78 -2.45 -9.90 -24.25
C LYS A 78 -3.51 -9.57 -23.21
N ALA A 79 -4.74 -9.38 -23.64
CA ALA A 79 -5.84 -8.93 -22.77
C ALA A 79 -6.26 -9.97 -21.72
N ASP A 80 -5.94 -11.25 -21.91
CA ASP A 80 -6.29 -12.37 -21.04
C ASP A 80 -5.24 -12.72 -19.97
N ILE A 81 -4.07 -12.08 -20.01
CA ILE A 81 -3.01 -12.31 -19.02
C ILE A 81 -3.15 -11.31 -17.87
N SER A 82 -3.79 -11.74 -16.78
CA SER A 82 -3.75 -11.03 -15.49
C SER A 82 -2.71 -11.63 -14.55
N VAL A 83 -2.21 -10.80 -13.63
CA VAL A 83 -1.43 -11.25 -12.48
C VAL A 83 -2.37 -11.30 -11.30
N LEU A 84 -2.57 -12.49 -10.73
CA LEU A 84 -3.38 -12.66 -9.53
C LEU A 84 -2.45 -12.72 -8.31
N PRO A 85 -2.44 -11.67 -7.46
CA PRO A 85 -1.60 -11.66 -6.28
C PRO A 85 -2.14 -12.63 -5.23
N SER A 86 -1.25 -13.20 -4.44
CA SER A 86 -1.57 -13.96 -3.22
C SER A 86 -1.02 -13.21 -2.00
N GLU A 87 -1.74 -13.23 -0.88
CA GLU A 87 -1.21 -12.72 0.38
C GLU A 87 -0.34 -13.78 1.05
N LEU A 88 0.96 -13.74 0.82
CA LEU A 88 1.92 -14.63 1.47
C LEU A 88 2.80 -13.88 2.44
N GLY A 89 2.60 -14.15 3.73
CA GLY A 89 3.58 -13.77 4.74
C GLY A 89 4.76 -14.73 4.74
N ILE A 90 5.92 -14.33 4.21
CA ILE A 90 7.18 -15.02 4.52
C ILE A 90 7.68 -14.50 5.86
N THR A 91 7.90 -15.41 6.79
CA THR A 91 8.75 -15.11 7.95
C THR A 91 10.19 -15.41 7.58
N TYR A 92 11.01 -14.37 7.43
CA TYR A 92 12.45 -14.52 7.24
C TYR A 92 13.12 -15.04 8.52
N ARG A 93 14.18 -15.83 8.37
CA ARG A 93 15.05 -16.21 9.49
C ARG A 93 15.70 -14.97 10.10
N TRP A 94 16.05 -15.05 11.38
CA TRP A 94 16.60 -13.93 12.12
C TRP A 94 17.82 -13.31 11.44
N GLU A 95 18.76 -14.12 10.97
CA GLU A 95 19.99 -13.69 10.30
C GLU A 95 19.77 -13.03 8.95
N ASP A 96 18.62 -13.28 8.31
CA ASP A 96 18.29 -12.71 7.01
C ASP A 96 17.49 -11.40 7.15
N ARG A 97 17.03 -11.03 8.35
CA ARG A 97 16.27 -9.80 8.65
C ARG A 97 17.17 -8.56 8.74
N THR A 98 16.67 -7.40 8.36
CA THR A 98 17.27 -6.10 8.66
C THR A 98 17.20 -5.86 10.16
N VAL A 99 18.01 -4.94 10.69
CA VAL A 99 17.98 -4.61 12.12
C VAL A 99 16.60 -4.12 12.58
N ALA A 100 15.87 -3.36 11.75
CA ALA A 100 14.52 -2.90 12.09
C ALA A 100 13.49 -4.05 12.10
N GLU A 101 13.62 -5.03 11.20
CA GLU A 101 12.78 -6.24 11.20
C GLU A 101 13.12 -7.19 12.36
N GLN A 102 14.40 -7.26 12.75
CA GLN A 102 14.84 -8.01 13.93
C GLN A 102 14.21 -7.42 15.19
N TYR A 103 14.23 -6.11 15.34
CA TYR A 103 13.76 -5.40 16.54
C TYR A 103 12.45 -4.65 16.27
N SER A 104 11.45 -5.32 15.71
CA SER A 104 10.27 -4.66 15.17
C SER A 104 9.30 -4.07 16.22
N ARG A 105 9.56 -4.28 17.51
CA ARG A 105 8.75 -3.80 18.64
C ARG A 105 9.56 -2.94 19.59
N LEU A 106 8.89 -2.01 20.25
CA LEU A 106 9.49 -1.10 21.21
C LEU A 106 8.54 -0.91 22.39
N ASP A 107 9.04 -1.18 23.59
CA ASP A 107 8.26 -1.05 24.82
C ASP A 107 8.51 0.32 25.48
N ILE A 108 7.51 1.20 25.46
CA ILE A 108 7.57 2.55 26.05
C ILE A 108 6.34 2.78 26.93
N ASN A 109 6.53 2.92 28.25
CA ASN A 109 5.49 3.38 29.19
C ASN A 109 4.11 2.69 28.99
N ASP A 110 4.08 1.36 28.90
CA ASP A 110 2.89 0.52 28.63
C ASP A 110 2.25 0.67 27.22
N GLY A 111 2.86 1.45 26.31
CA GLY A 111 2.48 1.52 24.90
C GLY A 111 3.12 0.43 24.05
N ASP A 112 2.34 -0.16 23.13
CA ASP A 112 2.80 -1.14 22.14
C ASP A 112 3.20 -0.42 20.85
N PHE A 113 4.49 -0.17 20.68
CA PHE A 113 5.02 0.50 19.50
C PHE A 113 5.59 -0.52 18.50
N THR A 114 5.24 -0.37 17.23
CA THR A 114 5.76 -1.21 16.15
C THR A 114 6.29 -0.40 14.98
N THR A 115 7.25 -0.97 14.24
CA THR A 115 7.81 -0.34 13.05
C THR A 115 7.38 -1.06 11.78
N ALA A 116 7.09 -0.30 10.73
CA ALA A 116 7.00 -0.78 9.35
C ALA A 116 8.36 -0.74 8.63
N CYS A 117 9.46 -0.62 9.40
CA CYS A 117 10.84 -0.52 8.93
C CYS A 117 11.14 0.74 8.10
N SER A 118 10.32 1.80 8.26
CA SER A 118 10.56 3.09 7.62
C SER A 118 11.71 3.82 8.31
N GLU A 119 12.81 4.03 7.58
CA GLU A 119 13.93 4.86 8.02
C GLU A 119 13.51 6.35 8.04
N ILE A 120 14.03 7.12 9.00
CA ILE A 120 13.80 8.55 9.13
C ILE A 120 15.14 9.29 9.25
N ASP A 121 15.26 10.41 8.54
CA ASP A 121 16.48 11.23 8.59
C ASP A 121 16.65 11.91 9.96
N ALA A 122 17.88 11.96 10.45
CA ALA A 122 18.21 12.56 11.74
C ALA A 122 17.76 14.03 11.86
N SER A 123 17.68 14.77 10.74
CA SER A 123 17.19 16.15 10.69
C SER A 123 15.71 16.29 11.04
N LYS A 124 14.94 15.19 11.10
CA LYS A 124 13.52 15.19 11.50
C LYS A 124 13.31 14.88 12.98
N LEU A 125 14.37 14.48 13.67
CA LEU A 125 14.35 14.21 15.10
C LEU A 125 14.42 15.51 15.90
N ASP A 126 13.79 15.52 17.06
CA ASP A 126 13.81 16.66 17.99
C ASP A 126 14.76 16.39 19.17
N LYS A 127 14.28 15.75 20.24
CA LYS A 127 15.07 15.46 21.44
C LYS A 127 15.13 13.96 21.71
N SER A 128 16.18 13.52 22.40
CA SER A 128 16.22 12.17 22.97
C SER A 128 15.19 12.08 24.11
N ILE A 129 14.37 11.04 24.10
CA ILE A 129 13.35 10.77 25.12
C ILE A 129 13.79 9.68 26.11
N GLY A 130 14.84 8.91 25.80
CA GLY A 130 15.45 7.96 26.73
C GLY A 130 16.03 6.72 26.04
N VAL A 131 16.42 5.75 26.88
CA VAL A 131 16.85 4.42 26.44
C VAL A 131 15.74 3.44 26.78
N TYR A 132 15.27 2.71 25.77
CA TYR A 132 14.17 1.74 25.89
C TYR A 132 14.57 0.38 25.35
N THR A 133 13.73 -0.63 25.57
CA THR A 133 13.99 -1.99 25.08
C THR A 133 13.27 -2.20 23.75
N ALA A 134 14.05 -2.45 22.71
CA ALA A 134 13.52 -2.95 21.45
C ALA A 134 13.57 -4.49 21.46
N SER A 135 12.55 -5.13 20.90
CA SER A 135 12.39 -6.57 20.93
C SER A 135 11.92 -7.14 19.60
N GLY A 136 12.18 -8.43 19.42
CA GLY A 136 11.61 -9.21 18.32
C GLY A 136 11.74 -10.70 18.56
N TYR A 137 11.03 -11.47 17.74
CA TYR A 137 10.88 -12.90 17.92
C TYR A 137 11.32 -13.66 16.68
N ASP A 138 12.12 -14.70 16.88
CA ASP A 138 12.52 -15.65 15.85
C ASP A 138 11.63 -16.89 15.92
N ASP A 139 10.72 -17.01 14.95
CA ASP A 139 9.78 -18.13 14.88
C ASP A 139 10.45 -19.48 14.59
N TYR A 140 11.68 -19.50 14.03
CA TYR A 140 12.39 -20.74 13.72
C TYR A 140 13.02 -21.38 14.95
N THR A 141 13.56 -20.56 15.84
CA THR A 141 14.20 -21.03 17.09
C THR A 141 13.29 -20.91 18.31
N GLY A 142 12.20 -20.14 18.19
CA GLY A 142 11.32 -19.79 19.29
C GLY A 142 11.92 -18.77 20.28
N THR A 143 12.99 -18.09 19.87
CA THR A 143 13.77 -17.20 20.73
C THR A 143 13.26 -15.77 20.65
N GLU A 144 13.11 -15.13 21.81
CA GLU A 144 12.89 -13.69 21.91
C GLU A 144 14.24 -12.99 22.11
N TYR A 145 14.52 -12.00 21.28
CA TYR A 145 15.71 -11.17 21.37
C TYR A 145 15.32 -9.77 21.80
N THR A 146 16.13 -9.18 22.66
CA THR A 146 15.95 -7.81 23.14
C THR A 146 17.27 -7.05 23.10
N ARG A 147 17.19 -5.74 22.94
CA ARG A 147 18.36 -4.85 23.10
C ARG A 147 17.95 -3.46 23.56
N PRO A 148 18.81 -2.75 24.31
CA PRO A 148 18.59 -1.34 24.60
C PRO A 148 18.79 -0.48 23.33
N VAL A 149 17.94 0.52 23.14
CA VAL A 149 18.01 1.49 22.03
C VAL A 149 17.77 2.91 22.52
N ASN A 150 18.45 3.88 21.93
CA ASN A 150 18.13 5.30 22.14
C ASN A 150 16.86 5.62 21.36
N VAL A 151 15.92 6.31 22.00
CA VAL A 151 14.66 6.75 21.36
C VAL A 151 14.58 8.26 21.37
N TYR A 152 14.01 8.81 20.30
CA TYR A 152 13.90 10.23 20.03
C TYR A 152 12.45 10.59 19.68
N SER A 153 12.04 11.79 20.06
CA SER A 153 10.79 12.37 19.56
C SER A 153 10.95 12.81 18.09
N VAL A 154 9.86 12.73 17.34
CA VAL A 154 9.79 13.21 15.95
C VAL A 154 9.22 14.63 15.95
N ARG A 155 9.85 15.55 15.22
CA ARG A 155 9.42 16.96 15.19
C ARG A 155 7.97 17.09 14.75
N GLY A 156 7.19 17.82 15.54
CA GLY A 156 5.80 18.12 15.25
C GLY A 156 4.85 16.94 15.45
N ILE A 157 5.27 15.82 16.03
CA ILE A 157 4.39 14.67 16.31
C ILE A 157 4.47 14.32 17.80
N SER A 158 3.34 13.93 18.39
CA SER A 158 3.29 13.50 19.78
C SER A 158 4.14 12.24 20.01
N GLU A 159 4.92 12.24 21.10
CA GLU A 159 5.70 11.08 21.57
C GLU A 159 4.80 9.87 21.87
N ASP A 160 3.53 10.11 22.23
CA ASP A 160 2.56 9.05 22.47
C ASP A 160 2.10 8.36 21.17
N ARG A 161 2.37 8.96 20.00
CA ARG A 161 1.92 8.46 18.70
C ARG A 161 3.05 7.87 17.88
N ILE A 162 4.10 8.66 17.65
CA ILE A 162 5.22 8.28 16.79
C ILE A 162 6.53 8.70 17.45
N VAL A 163 7.46 7.75 17.51
CA VAL A 163 8.83 7.97 17.96
C VAL A 163 9.81 7.39 16.93
N ALA A 164 11.09 7.70 17.09
CA ALA A 164 12.15 7.07 16.31
C ALA A 164 13.16 6.37 17.22
N ALA A 165 13.53 5.13 16.91
CA ALA A 165 14.57 4.41 17.63
C ALA A 165 15.85 4.31 16.79
N GLU A 166 17.00 4.48 17.45
CA GLU A 166 18.31 4.31 16.82
C GLU A 166 18.68 2.83 16.75
N LEU A 167 18.86 2.32 15.53
CA LEU A 167 19.36 0.99 15.25
C LEU A 167 20.53 1.09 14.26
N ASP A 168 21.71 0.68 14.71
CA ASP A 168 22.92 0.55 13.88
C ASP A 168 23.24 1.85 13.12
N SER A 169 23.23 2.97 13.87
CA SER A 169 23.48 4.34 13.39
C SER A 169 22.45 4.88 12.39
N LYS A 170 21.30 4.20 12.25
CA LYS A 170 20.12 4.68 11.52
C LYS A 170 18.94 4.86 12.47
N TYR A 171 17.92 5.59 12.04
CA TYR A 171 16.72 5.84 12.84
C TYR A 171 15.50 5.28 12.14
N TYR A 172 14.64 4.59 12.88
CA TYR A 172 13.45 3.95 12.34
C TYR A 172 12.21 4.42 13.08
N ILE A 173 11.13 4.63 12.32
CA ILE A 173 9.84 5.09 12.84
C ILE A 173 9.14 3.94 13.55
N TYR A 174 8.72 4.19 14.79
CA TYR A 174 7.85 3.32 15.57
C TYR A 174 6.54 4.05 15.89
N LYS A 175 5.42 3.37 15.65
CA LYS A 175 4.07 3.91 15.82
C LYS A 175 3.36 3.15 16.92
N ASN A 176 2.65 3.87 17.77
CA ASN A 176 1.88 3.31 18.86
C ASN A 176 0.57 2.69 18.34
N ASN A 177 0.44 1.38 18.46
CA ASN A 177 -0.75 0.63 18.05
C ASN A 177 -1.96 0.85 18.97
N THR A 178 -1.72 1.39 20.17
CA THR A 178 -2.74 1.66 21.19
C THR A 178 -3.12 3.14 21.28
N TYR A 179 -2.63 3.96 20.34
CA TYR A 179 -2.93 5.38 20.30
C TYR A 179 -4.42 5.64 20.04
N ASN A 180 -5.02 6.50 20.87
CA ASN A 180 -6.40 6.90 20.68
C ASN A 180 -6.51 7.90 19.53
N PRO A 181 -7.51 7.78 18.63
CA PRO A 181 -7.72 8.74 17.56
C PRO A 181 -7.76 10.19 18.08
N PRO A 182 -7.17 11.16 17.35
CA PRO A 182 -7.29 12.56 17.70
C PRO A 182 -8.76 12.97 17.79
N GLY A 183 -9.13 13.70 18.85
CA GLY A 183 -10.52 14.00 19.17
C GLY A 183 -11.22 14.90 18.14
N ASN A 184 -10.45 15.66 17.37
CA ASN A 184 -10.94 16.46 16.25
C ASN A 184 -9.92 16.54 15.10
N LEU A 185 -10.38 17.04 13.95
CA LEU A 185 -9.57 17.17 12.74
C LEU A 185 -8.35 18.09 12.94
N GLY A 186 -8.51 19.17 13.72
CA GLY A 186 -7.45 20.10 14.11
C GLY A 186 -6.26 19.38 14.71
N GLN A 187 -6.50 18.60 15.76
CA GLN A 187 -5.47 17.82 16.45
C GLN A 187 -4.76 16.83 15.53
N LEU A 188 -5.47 16.22 14.56
CA LEU A 188 -4.85 15.34 13.58
C LEU A 188 -3.89 16.11 12.65
N PHE A 189 -4.29 17.29 12.19
CA PHE A 189 -3.54 18.07 11.20
C PHE A 189 -2.46 18.97 11.80
N ASP A 190 -2.56 19.29 13.09
CA ASP A 190 -1.50 19.96 13.84
C ASP A 190 -0.26 19.05 13.95
N GLU A 191 -0.46 17.73 13.97
CA GLU A 191 0.66 16.80 13.90
C GLU A 191 1.34 16.84 12.53
N ALA A 192 2.66 16.66 12.51
CA ALA A 192 3.51 16.77 11.32
C ALA A 192 3.37 18.09 10.54
N ASN A 193 2.74 19.11 11.13
CA ASN A 193 2.39 20.37 10.48
C ASN A 193 1.68 20.11 9.13
N LEU A 194 0.64 19.25 9.12
CA LEU A 194 -0.05 18.88 7.89
C LEU A 194 -0.77 20.08 7.25
N TRP A 195 -1.20 21.07 8.04
CA TRP A 195 -1.80 22.29 7.49
C TRP A 195 -0.90 23.01 6.48
N GLU A 196 0.41 23.02 6.70
CA GLU A 196 1.38 23.66 5.81
C GLU A 196 2.01 22.70 4.80
N ASN A 197 2.14 21.42 5.16
CA ASN A 197 2.96 20.47 4.40
C ASN A 197 2.16 19.45 3.57
N LEU A 198 0.86 19.28 3.83
CA LEU A 198 0.08 18.26 3.17
C LEU A 198 -0.17 18.60 1.69
N LYS A 199 0.22 17.67 0.82
CA LYS A 199 -0.06 17.76 -0.62
C LYS A 199 -1.26 16.90 -0.98
N LEU A 200 -2.29 17.57 -1.49
CA LEU A 200 -3.54 17.05 -2.04
C LEU A 200 -3.60 17.40 -3.53
N ASP A 201 -2.57 17.02 -4.29
CA ASP A 201 -2.37 17.38 -5.70
C ASP A 201 -2.76 16.27 -6.68
N TYR A 202 -3.18 15.10 -6.18
CA TYR A 202 -3.62 13.97 -6.98
C TYR A 202 -4.78 13.26 -6.30
N PHE A 203 -5.84 12.96 -7.06
CA PHE A 203 -7.04 12.34 -6.54
C PHE A 203 -7.73 11.41 -7.55
N TYR A 204 -8.53 10.49 -7.01
CA TYR A 204 -9.47 9.67 -7.77
C TYR A 204 -10.89 10.21 -7.58
N ASP A 205 -11.65 10.32 -8.67
CA ASP A 205 -13.09 10.61 -8.60
C ASP A 205 -13.86 9.29 -8.61
N THR A 206 -14.68 9.06 -7.59
CA THR A 206 -15.56 7.89 -7.51
C THR A 206 -17.02 8.33 -7.49
N LYS A 207 -17.82 7.83 -8.43
CA LYS A 207 -19.29 8.00 -8.45
C LYS A 207 -19.99 6.65 -8.41
N ASP A 208 -21.03 6.53 -7.60
CA ASP A 208 -21.80 5.28 -7.48
C ASP A 208 -20.92 4.01 -7.27
N TYR A 209 -19.86 4.14 -6.45
CA TYR A 209 -18.83 3.12 -6.17
C TYR A 209 -17.89 2.77 -7.33
N ILE A 210 -17.97 3.48 -8.45
CA ILE A 210 -17.12 3.30 -9.63
C ILE A 210 -16.10 4.43 -9.70
N GLU A 211 -14.82 4.07 -9.80
CA GLU A 211 -13.75 5.03 -10.10
C GLU A 211 -13.90 5.51 -11.56
N ASN A 212 -14.13 6.82 -11.73
CA ASN A 212 -14.34 7.45 -13.04
C ASN A 212 -13.05 7.94 -13.70
N GLY A 213 -11.99 8.09 -12.90
CA GLY A 213 -10.66 8.46 -13.38
C GLY A 213 -9.78 9.06 -12.31
N SER A 214 -8.53 9.31 -12.71
CA SER A 214 -7.48 9.93 -11.92
C SER A 214 -7.22 11.35 -12.40
N TYR A 215 -6.94 12.25 -11.46
CA TYR A 215 -6.81 13.67 -11.75
C TYR A 215 -5.67 14.30 -10.93
N SER A 216 -5.04 15.32 -11.50
CA SER A 216 -4.07 16.19 -10.83
C SER A 216 -4.64 17.59 -10.60
N LEU A 217 -4.28 18.19 -9.47
CA LEU A 217 -4.62 19.56 -9.06
C LEU A 217 -3.35 20.41 -8.93
N ASN A 218 -3.47 21.69 -9.28
CA ASN A 218 -2.39 22.64 -9.08
C ASN A 218 -2.43 23.22 -7.66
N GLY A 219 -1.91 22.43 -6.72
CA GLY A 219 -1.78 22.80 -5.30
C GLY A 219 -3.01 22.49 -4.45
N SER A 220 -2.84 22.65 -3.14
CA SER A 220 -3.78 22.16 -2.11
C SER A 220 -4.41 23.27 -1.28
N GLY A 221 -4.00 24.52 -1.50
CA GLY A 221 -4.32 25.65 -0.64
C GLY A 221 -5.82 25.84 -0.39
N TYR A 222 -6.64 25.82 -1.43
CA TYR A 222 -8.09 25.99 -1.27
C TYR A 222 -8.73 24.85 -0.47
N ILE A 223 -8.29 23.61 -0.69
CA ILE A 223 -8.84 22.45 0.03
C ILE A 223 -8.46 22.53 1.51
N LEU A 224 -7.20 22.85 1.80
CA LEU A 224 -6.70 23.03 3.16
C LEU A 224 -7.36 24.22 3.87
N GLU A 225 -7.64 25.32 3.15
CA GLU A 225 -8.40 26.46 3.67
C GLU A 225 -9.79 26.03 4.12
N VAL A 226 -10.55 25.31 3.28
CA VAL A 226 -11.88 24.80 3.65
C VAL A 226 -11.79 23.82 4.83
N LEU A 227 -10.80 22.92 4.85
CA LEU A 227 -10.61 21.98 5.96
C LEU A 227 -10.23 22.69 7.27
N SER A 228 -9.51 23.81 7.20
CA SER A 228 -9.13 24.60 8.39
C SER A 228 -10.34 25.22 9.09
N GLU A 229 -11.40 25.56 8.35
CA GLU A 229 -12.70 25.98 8.90
C GLU A 229 -13.41 24.82 9.63
N CYS A 230 -13.01 23.58 9.35
CA CYS A 230 -13.55 22.35 9.95
C CYS A 230 -12.66 21.77 11.06
N LYS A 231 -11.69 22.52 11.60
CA LYS A 231 -10.75 22.01 12.63
C LYS A 231 -11.44 21.38 13.85
N ASP A 232 -12.62 21.89 14.22
CA ASP A 232 -13.37 21.41 15.39
C ASP A 232 -14.25 20.18 15.06
N ALA A 233 -14.19 19.67 13.82
CA ALA A 233 -14.88 18.46 13.39
C ALA A 233 -14.48 17.29 14.28
N GLY A 234 -15.44 16.79 15.06
CA GLY A 234 -15.21 15.71 16.01
C GLY A 234 -14.96 14.37 15.32
N TYR A 235 -14.17 13.53 16.00
CA TYR A 235 -14.04 12.12 15.65
C TYR A 235 -15.41 11.43 15.62
N ALA A 236 -15.73 10.82 14.49
CA ALA A 236 -17.03 10.20 14.21
C ALA A 236 -16.97 8.66 14.18
N GLY A 237 -15.78 8.07 14.28
CA GLY A 237 -15.58 6.63 14.33
C GLY A 237 -14.33 6.16 13.59
N ASN A 238 -14.12 4.85 13.66
CA ASN A 238 -13.11 4.11 12.91
C ASN A 238 -13.80 3.12 11.98
N ASP A 239 -13.11 2.76 10.91
CA ASP A 239 -13.54 1.77 9.92
C ASP A 239 -14.84 2.09 9.14
N SER A 240 -14.98 1.40 8.01
CA SER A 240 -15.88 1.66 6.88
C SER A 240 -17.39 1.69 7.16
N GLN A 241 -17.85 1.52 8.40
CA GLN A 241 -19.28 1.37 8.69
C GLN A 241 -20.07 2.69 8.66
N THR A 242 -19.41 3.81 8.99
CA THR A 242 -20.03 5.15 8.97
C THR A 242 -19.70 5.95 7.72
N PHE A 243 -18.75 5.49 6.91
CA PHE A 243 -18.34 6.17 5.69
C PHE A 243 -19.05 5.56 4.49
N ASP A 244 -19.97 6.31 3.87
CA ASP A 244 -20.48 5.92 2.57
C ASP A 244 -19.40 6.14 1.51
N TYR A 245 -19.00 5.05 0.86
CA TYR A 245 -18.03 5.07 -0.22
C TYR A 245 -18.64 5.55 -1.55
N LYS A 246 -19.93 5.84 -1.59
CA LYS A 246 -20.58 6.43 -2.74
C LYS A 246 -20.16 7.89 -2.91
N ASN A 247 -19.92 8.32 -4.15
CA ASN A 247 -19.75 9.73 -4.53
C ASN A 247 -18.73 10.48 -3.65
N ARG A 248 -17.45 10.20 -3.88
CA ARG A 248 -16.33 10.70 -3.09
C ARG A 248 -15.14 11.07 -3.96
N ILE A 249 -14.23 11.84 -3.35
CA ILE A 249 -12.90 12.09 -3.88
C ILE A 249 -11.87 11.47 -2.95
N ASP A 250 -10.92 10.73 -3.52
CA ASP A 250 -9.86 10.04 -2.79
C ASP A 250 -8.51 10.66 -3.12
N PHE A 251 -7.98 11.48 -2.22
CA PHE A 251 -6.63 12.01 -2.33
C PHE A 251 -5.59 10.96 -1.93
N SER A 252 -4.50 10.89 -2.69
CA SER A 252 -3.33 10.08 -2.33
C SER A 252 -2.30 10.95 -1.61
N ILE A 253 -1.88 10.52 -0.44
CA ILE A 253 -0.95 11.22 0.45
C ILE A 253 0.35 10.45 0.55
N THR A 254 1.45 11.16 0.29
CA THR A 254 2.80 10.67 0.53
C THR A 254 3.56 11.70 1.38
N LEU A 255 4.09 11.25 2.52
CA LEU A 255 5.01 11.98 3.38
C LEU A 255 6.25 11.08 3.54
N ASP A 256 7.17 11.18 2.58
CA ASP A 256 8.35 10.30 2.52
C ASP A 256 9.17 10.36 3.82
N ASP A 257 9.31 11.55 4.39
CA ASP A 257 10.00 11.81 5.66
C ASP A 257 9.43 11.06 6.87
N LEU A 258 8.18 10.58 6.77
CA LEU A 258 7.48 9.85 7.82
C LEU A 258 7.16 8.41 7.42
N GLY A 259 7.72 7.93 6.30
CA GLY A 259 7.43 6.60 5.78
C GLY A 259 5.96 6.40 5.43
N VAL A 260 5.24 7.49 5.13
CA VAL A 260 3.85 7.46 4.69
C VAL A 260 3.85 7.47 3.18
N TYR A 261 3.40 6.37 2.57
CA TYR A 261 3.37 6.24 1.12
C TYR A 261 1.97 5.87 0.65
N MET A 262 1.43 6.72 -0.24
CA MET A 262 0.13 6.54 -0.89
C MET A 262 -1.00 6.15 0.09
N ARG A 263 -1.06 6.84 1.24
CA ARG A 263 -2.18 6.75 2.17
C ARG A 263 -3.36 7.60 1.67
N GLY A 264 -4.56 7.28 2.11
CA GLY A 264 -5.79 7.86 1.60
C GLY A 264 -6.29 8.98 2.49
N LEU A 265 -6.79 10.04 1.86
CA LEU A 265 -7.75 10.97 2.46
C LEU A 265 -8.96 11.07 1.56
N GLN A 266 -10.08 10.58 2.04
CA GLN A 266 -11.32 10.40 1.30
C GLN A 266 -12.35 11.40 1.82
N ILE A 267 -13.04 12.10 0.93
CA ILE A 267 -14.13 13.01 1.28
C ILE A 267 -15.37 12.62 0.49
N ASN A 268 -16.43 12.22 1.20
CA ASN A 268 -17.69 11.85 0.58
C ASN A 268 -18.70 13.02 0.59
N SER A 269 -19.70 12.94 -0.30
CA SER A 269 -20.71 14.00 -0.45
C SER A 269 -21.62 14.22 0.77
N GLU A 270 -21.61 13.30 1.73
CA GLU A 270 -22.40 13.35 2.97
C GLU A 270 -21.76 14.22 4.06
N GLY A 271 -20.49 14.60 3.90
CA GLY A 271 -19.79 15.46 4.85
C GLY A 271 -18.76 14.76 5.72
N TYR A 272 -18.35 13.54 5.36
CA TYR A 272 -17.34 12.80 6.11
C TYR A 272 -15.98 12.85 5.41
N LEU A 273 -14.93 12.96 6.23
CA LEU A 273 -13.53 12.79 5.85
C LEU A 273 -13.02 11.51 6.51
N LEU A 274 -12.45 10.59 5.73
CA LEU A 274 -11.76 9.39 6.20
C LEU A 274 -10.29 9.49 5.83
N THR A 275 -9.37 9.24 6.78
CA THR A 275 -7.94 9.19 6.47
C THR A 275 -7.21 8.10 7.25
N ASN A 276 -6.24 7.45 6.59
CA ASN A 276 -5.33 6.48 7.19
C ASN A 276 -3.86 6.91 7.11
N ILE A 277 -3.61 8.22 7.08
CA ILE A 277 -2.28 8.83 6.95
C ILE A 277 -1.28 8.28 7.99
N PHE A 278 -1.75 7.90 9.17
CA PHE A 278 -0.95 7.28 10.25
C PHE A 278 -1.51 5.90 10.67
N ASP A 279 -1.82 5.07 9.67
CA ASP A 279 -2.27 3.66 9.71
C ASP A 279 -3.76 3.39 9.95
N TYR A 280 -4.33 3.76 11.10
CA TYR A 280 -5.76 3.52 11.34
C TYR A 280 -6.64 4.50 10.55
N GLY A 281 -7.76 3.99 10.02
CA GLY A 281 -8.77 4.81 9.34
C GLY A 281 -9.59 5.62 10.34
N TYR A 282 -9.35 6.93 10.40
CA TYR A 282 -10.10 7.86 11.24
C TYR A 282 -11.13 8.63 10.43
N ILE A 283 -12.34 8.74 10.96
CA ILE A 283 -13.45 9.44 10.33
C ILE A 283 -13.79 10.70 11.12
N TYR A 284 -13.93 11.82 10.41
CA TYR A 284 -14.32 13.12 10.94
C TYR A 284 -15.53 13.66 10.19
N ASN A 285 -16.48 14.26 10.91
CA ASN A 285 -17.64 14.92 10.29
C ASN A 285 -17.31 16.39 10.01
N ILE A 286 -16.88 16.67 8.78
CA ILE A 286 -16.56 18.03 8.30
C ILE A 286 -17.81 18.79 7.81
N GLY A 287 -18.96 18.12 7.73
CA GLY A 287 -20.22 18.68 7.28
C GLY A 287 -20.36 18.70 5.75
N ALA A 288 -21.60 18.48 5.29
CA ALA A 288 -21.92 18.36 3.86
C ALA A 288 -21.59 19.61 3.04
N GLU A 289 -21.61 20.80 3.64
CA GLU A 289 -21.27 22.04 2.94
C GLU A 289 -19.78 22.08 2.56
N ALA A 290 -18.89 21.80 3.52
CA ALA A 290 -17.45 21.77 3.30
C ALA A 290 -17.06 20.68 2.29
N ALA A 291 -17.61 19.47 2.46
CA ALA A 291 -17.37 18.37 1.53
C ALA A 291 -17.78 18.72 0.10
N LYS A 292 -18.97 19.31 -0.10
CA LYS A 292 -19.43 19.73 -1.44
C LYS A 292 -18.57 20.83 -2.04
N LYS A 293 -18.06 21.79 -1.24
CA LYS A 293 -17.11 22.81 -1.71
C LYS A 293 -15.83 22.16 -2.24
N ILE A 294 -15.26 21.23 -1.48
CA ILE A 294 -14.03 20.52 -1.84
C ILE A 294 -14.24 19.67 -3.10
N ILE A 295 -15.32 18.89 -3.15
CA ILE A 295 -15.64 18.03 -4.31
C ILE A 295 -15.83 18.87 -5.57
N ALA A 296 -16.67 19.92 -5.51
CA ALA A 296 -16.91 20.78 -6.66
C ALA A 296 -15.65 21.52 -7.13
N TYR A 297 -14.77 21.92 -6.20
CA TYR A 297 -13.48 22.52 -6.54
C TYR A 297 -12.58 21.53 -7.28
N ALA A 298 -12.43 20.32 -6.75
CA ALA A 298 -11.59 19.30 -7.36
C ALA A 298 -12.11 18.86 -8.74
N GLU A 299 -13.42 18.68 -8.91
CA GLU A 299 -14.04 18.38 -10.21
C GLU A 299 -13.83 19.50 -11.23
N LYS A 300 -13.93 20.76 -10.81
CA LYS A 300 -13.79 21.92 -11.69
C LYS A 300 -12.34 22.20 -12.10
N ASN A 301 -11.39 21.95 -11.21
CA ASN A 301 -9.98 22.34 -11.39
C ASN A 301 -9.06 21.14 -11.66
N GLY A 302 -9.56 19.91 -11.53
CA GLY A 302 -8.84 18.69 -11.81
C GLY A 302 -8.52 18.55 -13.29
N THR A 303 -7.29 18.14 -13.58
CA THR A 303 -6.83 17.80 -14.94
C THR A 303 -6.65 16.30 -15.03
N PRO A 304 -7.13 15.62 -16.09
CA PRO A 304 -6.93 14.17 -16.24
C PRO A 304 -5.46 13.79 -16.11
N ALA A 305 -5.18 12.78 -15.30
CA ALA A 305 -3.84 12.28 -15.04
C ALA A 305 -3.76 10.77 -15.29
N ALA A 306 -2.56 10.27 -15.53
CA ALA A 306 -2.34 8.83 -15.54
C ALA A 306 -2.56 8.26 -14.14
N PRO A 307 -3.15 7.04 -14.01
CA PRO A 307 -3.26 6.36 -12.72
C PRO A 307 -1.89 6.17 -12.07
N LYS A 308 -1.80 6.43 -10.77
CA LYS A 308 -0.61 6.18 -9.94
C LYS A 308 -0.86 4.94 -9.07
N PRO A 309 -0.34 3.76 -9.45
CA PRO A 309 -0.56 2.55 -8.68
C PRO A 309 0.26 2.57 -7.38
N TYR A 310 -0.19 1.83 -6.37
CA TYR A 310 0.55 1.62 -5.12
C TYR A 310 1.89 0.92 -5.35
N CYS A 311 1.92 -0.02 -6.30
CA CYS A 311 3.13 -0.67 -6.80
C CYS A 311 2.94 -0.91 -8.30
N TYR A 312 4.03 -0.83 -9.04
CA TYR A 312 4.11 -1.41 -10.38
C TYR A 312 4.35 -2.92 -10.27
N TYR A 313 3.91 -3.65 -11.29
CA TYR A 313 4.09 -5.09 -11.38
C TYR A 313 4.77 -5.45 -12.70
N LEU A 314 5.91 -6.12 -12.59
CA LEU A 314 6.63 -6.74 -13.70
C LEU A 314 6.51 -8.25 -13.55
N SER A 315 6.30 -8.96 -14.65
CA SER A 315 6.35 -10.42 -14.63
C SER A 315 6.83 -10.99 -15.95
N GLY A 316 7.51 -12.14 -15.89
CA GLY A 316 8.14 -12.75 -17.05
C GLY A 316 8.99 -13.95 -16.68
N ILE A 317 9.68 -14.53 -17.66
CA ILE A 317 10.55 -15.69 -17.48
C ILE A 317 11.92 -15.23 -17.00
N VAL A 318 12.45 -15.86 -15.95
CA VAL A 318 13.83 -15.65 -15.52
C VAL A 318 14.77 -16.28 -16.55
N THR A 319 15.54 -15.45 -17.25
CA THR A 319 16.45 -15.90 -18.32
C THR A 319 17.91 -15.96 -17.86
N GLU A 320 18.26 -15.20 -16.84
CA GLU A 320 19.57 -15.17 -16.22
C GLU A 320 19.44 -14.96 -14.71
N LEU A 321 20.28 -15.63 -13.94
CA LEU A 321 20.38 -15.48 -12.48
C LEU A 321 21.85 -15.59 -12.09
N THR A 322 22.35 -14.55 -11.41
CA THR A 322 23.71 -14.46 -10.89
C THR A 322 23.66 -14.13 -9.39
N GLU A 323 24.82 -13.93 -8.75
CA GLU A 323 24.88 -13.42 -7.38
C GLU A 323 24.45 -11.95 -7.28
N ASP A 324 24.61 -11.17 -8.36
CA ASP A 324 24.43 -9.71 -8.35
C ASP A 324 23.06 -9.26 -8.89
N TYR A 325 22.45 -10.03 -9.78
CA TYR A 325 21.19 -9.69 -10.44
C TYR A 325 20.48 -10.92 -11.03
N LEU A 326 19.21 -10.74 -11.37
CA LEU A 326 18.47 -11.62 -12.27
C LEU A 326 17.89 -10.84 -13.47
N ILE A 327 17.66 -11.52 -14.59
CA ILE A 327 17.03 -10.95 -15.79
C ILE A 327 15.67 -11.59 -16.02
N ILE A 328 14.64 -10.76 -16.17
CA ILE A 328 13.26 -11.17 -16.49
C ILE A 328 12.93 -10.78 -17.92
N ASP A 329 12.49 -11.74 -18.72
CA ASP A 329 11.93 -11.53 -20.06
C ASP A 329 10.40 -11.52 -20.03
N ASP A 330 9.79 -10.38 -20.37
CA ASP A 330 8.33 -10.22 -20.39
C ASP A 330 7.63 -10.73 -21.67
N SER A 331 8.38 -11.33 -22.61
CA SER A 331 7.89 -11.81 -23.91
C SER A 331 6.64 -12.70 -23.83
N ILE A 332 6.52 -13.50 -22.75
CA ILE A 332 5.38 -14.38 -22.49
C ILE A 332 4.03 -13.62 -22.42
N LYS A 333 4.08 -12.35 -22.03
CA LYS A 333 2.92 -11.46 -21.87
C LYS A 333 2.57 -10.71 -23.16
N CYS A 334 3.51 -10.61 -24.09
CA CYS A 334 3.38 -9.83 -25.31
C CYS A 334 2.56 -10.57 -26.37
N ALA A 335 1.77 -9.85 -27.17
CA ALA A 335 1.03 -10.44 -28.28
C ALA A 335 1.97 -11.05 -29.33
N ASP A 336 3.07 -10.34 -29.64
CA ASP A 336 4.22 -10.86 -30.36
C ASP A 336 5.40 -11.03 -29.38
N ALA A 337 5.98 -12.22 -29.34
CA ALA A 337 7.09 -12.52 -28.44
C ALA A 337 8.36 -11.69 -28.78
N SER A 338 8.52 -11.22 -30.02
CA SER A 338 9.66 -10.36 -30.38
C SER A 338 9.59 -8.97 -29.76
N ASP A 339 8.43 -8.56 -29.25
CA ASP A 339 8.26 -7.29 -28.55
C ASP A 339 8.76 -7.35 -27.10
N GLY A 340 9.20 -8.52 -26.63
CA GLY A 340 9.71 -8.76 -25.28
C GLY A 340 10.87 -7.84 -24.90
N ILE A 341 10.87 -7.41 -23.64
CA ILE A 341 11.93 -6.60 -23.04
C ILE A 341 12.56 -7.40 -21.91
N LEU A 342 13.90 -7.36 -21.85
CA LEU A 342 14.69 -7.85 -20.74
C LEU A 342 14.78 -6.77 -19.67
N PHE A 343 14.40 -7.11 -18.45
CA PHE A 343 14.46 -6.26 -17.27
C PHE A 343 15.49 -6.80 -16.29
N LYS A 344 16.36 -5.93 -15.80
CA LYS A 344 17.37 -6.29 -14.81
C LYS A 344 16.89 -5.99 -13.39
N ILE A 345 16.91 -7.00 -12.52
CA ILE A 345 16.58 -6.86 -11.10
C ILE A 345 17.86 -7.01 -10.28
N PRO A 346 18.36 -5.95 -9.64
CA PRO A 346 19.51 -6.03 -8.74
C PRO A 346 19.22 -6.90 -7.52
N LEU A 347 20.18 -7.71 -7.09
CA LEU A 347 20.09 -8.57 -5.89
C LEU A 347 20.83 -7.99 -4.67
N ASP A 348 21.48 -6.83 -4.82
CA ASP A 348 21.92 -6.02 -3.68
C ASP A 348 20.73 -5.37 -2.94
N ASP A 349 19.55 -5.31 -3.58
CA ASP A 349 18.27 -5.08 -2.92
C ASP A 349 17.87 -6.29 -2.08
N ILE A 350 17.62 -6.05 -0.79
CA ILE A 350 17.34 -7.10 0.18
C ILE A 350 15.99 -7.79 -0.08
N HIS A 351 15.00 -7.06 -0.61
CA HIS A 351 13.70 -7.64 -0.96
C HIS A 351 13.85 -8.59 -2.15
N ALA A 352 14.67 -8.22 -3.12
CA ALA A 352 14.94 -9.04 -4.30
C ALA A 352 15.69 -10.33 -3.94
N SER A 353 16.83 -10.21 -3.24
CA SER A 353 17.64 -11.37 -2.83
C SER A 353 16.88 -12.35 -1.95
N ARG A 354 16.09 -11.85 -0.99
CA ARG A 354 15.22 -12.70 -0.16
C ARG A 354 14.13 -13.38 -0.97
N GLY A 355 13.45 -12.66 -1.87
CA GLY A 355 12.44 -13.23 -2.75
C GLY A 355 12.99 -14.41 -3.54
N VAL A 356 14.13 -14.23 -4.20
CA VAL A 356 14.81 -15.30 -4.95
C VAL A 356 15.15 -16.50 -4.05
N LYS A 357 15.76 -16.26 -2.88
CA LYS A 357 16.20 -17.30 -1.96
C LYS A 357 15.04 -18.10 -1.35
N TYR A 358 14.02 -17.41 -0.83
CA TYR A 358 12.93 -18.03 -0.07
C TYR A 358 11.81 -18.59 -0.95
N ARG A 359 11.68 -18.12 -2.19
CA ARG A 359 10.73 -18.65 -3.18
C ARG A 359 11.34 -19.67 -4.13
N ASP A 360 12.62 -19.99 -3.97
CA ASP A 360 13.35 -20.93 -4.84
C ASP A 360 13.19 -20.59 -6.33
N ILE A 361 13.48 -19.33 -6.67
CA ILE A 361 13.40 -18.81 -8.03
C ILE A 361 14.68 -19.20 -8.78
N ASN A 362 14.51 -19.87 -9.91
CA ASN A 362 15.57 -20.38 -10.75
C ASN A 362 15.38 -19.92 -12.22
N ILE A 363 16.42 -20.10 -13.03
CA ILE A 363 16.33 -19.85 -14.48
C ILE A 363 15.23 -20.74 -15.08
N GLY A 364 14.35 -20.13 -15.88
CA GLY A 364 13.19 -20.77 -16.50
C GLY A 364 11.89 -20.63 -15.71
N ASP A 365 11.96 -20.22 -14.43
CA ASP A 365 10.76 -19.90 -13.66
C ASP A 365 10.10 -18.60 -14.13
N ILE A 366 8.82 -18.44 -13.82
CA ILE A 366 8.16 -17.14 -13.94
C ILE A 366 8.38 -16.39 -12.64
N ALA A 367 8.88 -15.17 -12.72
CA ALA A 367 8.98 -14.25 -11.59
C ALA A 367 7.91 -13.16 -11.71
N VAL A 368 7.38 -12.74 -10.56
CA VAL A 368 6.50 -11.57 -10.41
C VAL A 368 7.17 -10.61 -9.44
N VAL A 369 7.45 -9.40 -9.91
CA VAL A 369 8.15 -8.36 -9.15
C VAL A 369 7.18 -7.22 -8.88
N SER A 370 6.97 -6.89 -7.61
CA SER A 370 6.30 -5.65 -7.21
C SER A 370 7.34 -4.60 -6.82
N PHE A 371 7.17 -3.37 -7.30
CA PHE A 371 8.14 -2.31 -7.07
C PHE A 371 7.50 -0.91 -7.08
N ARG A 372 8.13 0.05 -6.40
CA ARG A 372 7.67 1.44 -6.29
C ARG A 372 8.55 2.44 -7.03
N GLY A 373 9.74 2.02 -7.45
CA GLY A 373 10.66 2.85 -8.22
C GLY A 373 10.31 2.91 -9.70
N ASN A 374 11.31 3.23 -10.52
CA ASN A 374 11.19 3.32 -11.97
C ASN A 374 12.04 2.25 -12.65
N VAL A 375 11.84 2.10 -13.96
CA VAL A 375 12.74 1.34 -14.83
C VAL A 375 13.73 2.31 -15.47
N ASP A 376 15.02 2.13 -15.18
CA ASP A 376 16.10 2.89 -15.80
C ASP A 376 16.43 2.32 -17.19
N THR A 377 15.85 2.93 -18.21
CA THR A 377 16.09 2.56 -19.62
C THR A 377 17.50 2.87 -20.12
N GLN A 378 18.27 3.71 -19.42
CA GLN A 378 19.68 4.00 -19.75
C GLN A 378 20.65 3.03 -19.07
N ALA A 379 20.17 2.27 -18.07
CA ALA A 379 20.93 1.26 -17.36
C ALA A 379 20.29 -0.13 -17.57
N ASP A 380 20.24 -0.60 -18.82
CA ASP A 380 19.80 -1.96 -19.16
C ASP A 380 18.41 -2.35 -18.62
N ASN A 381 17.47 -1.40 -18.61
CA ASN A 381 16.13 -1.55 -18.03
C ASN A 381 16.17 -2.05 -16.57
N THR A 382 17.07 -1.47 -15.76
CA THR A 382 17.19 -1.81 -14.34
C THR A 382 15.99 -1.33 -13.56
N VAL A 383 15.36 -2.23 -12.81
CA VAL A 383 14.21 -1.95 -11.95
C VAL A 383 14.69 -1.54 -10.56
N THR A 384 14.10 -0.47 -10.01
CA THR A 384 14.47 0.07 -8.70
C THR A 384 13.29 0.07 -7.72
N GLY A 385 13.60 0.13 -6.42
CA GLY A 385 12.59 0.20 -5.35
C GLY A 385 11.75 -1.07 -5.27
N ILE A 386 12.43 -2.23 -5.24
CA ILE A 386 11.78 -3.54 -5.16
C ILE A 386 11.07 -3.65 -3.82
N VAL A 387 9.84 -4.14 -3.85
CA VAL A 387 9.04 -4.41 -2.64
C VAL A 387 9.02 -5.91 -2.38
N GLU A 388 8.80 -6.70 -3.43
CA GLU A 388 8.73 -8.16 -3.33
C GLU A 388 9.02 -8.81 -4.69
N ILE A 389 9.56 -10.04 -4.64
CA ILE A 389 9.67 -10.94 -5.78
C ILE A 389 9.07 -12.28 -5.40
N ASP A 390 8.10 -12.73 -6.18
CA ASP A 390 7.47 -14.02 -6.02
C ASP A 390 7.68 -14.92 -7.23
N LYS A 391 7.56 -16.23 -6.98
CA LYS A 391 7.48 -17.25 -8.00
C LYS A 391 6.05 -17.32 -8.53
N GLY A 392 5.93 -17.31 -9.86
CA GLY A 392 4.66 -17.42 -10.56
C GLY A 392 4.51 -18.70 -11.34
N LYS A 393 3.27 -19.02 -11.70
CA LYS A 393 2.91 -20.10 -12.63
C LYS A 393 1.91 -19.62 -13.66
N LEU A 394 1.99 -20.18 -14.87
CA LEU A 394 0.94 -20.02 -15.87
C LEU A 394 -0.23 -20.94 -15.54
N TYR A 395 -1.43 -20.37 -15.46
CA TYR A 395 -2.67 -21.12 -15.27
C TYR A 395 -3.81 -20.47 -16.05
N ASN A 396 -4.42 -21.22 -16.98
CA ASN A 396 -5.51 -20.73 -17.84
C ASN A 396 -5.19 -19.38 -18.50
N GLY A 397 -3.98 -19.23 -19.03
CA GLY A 397 -3.54 -17.99 -19.66
C GLY A 397 -3.22 -16.84 -18.68
N ASN A 398 -3.31 -17.05 -17.37
CA ASN A 398 -2.98 -16.05 -16.35
C ASN A 398 -1.67 -16.38 -15.62
N ILE A 399 -1.03 -15.38 -15.04
CA ILE A 399 0.10 -15.58 -14.13
C ILE A 399 -0.45 -15.55 -12.69
N LEU A 400 -0.35 -16.69 -12.01
CA LEU A 400 -0.68 -16.80 -10.59
C LEU A 400 0.59 -16.73 -9.77
N VAL A 401 0.58 -15.98 -8.68
CA VAL A 401 1.63 -16.08 -7.65
C VAL A 401 1.42 -17.40 -6.89
N ASP A 402 2.48 -18.18 -6.71
CA ASP A 402 2.43 -19.45 -5.96
C ASP A 402 2.29 -19.20 -4.46
N GLU A 403 1.30 -19.86 -3.83
CA GLU A 403 1.09 -19.89 -2.36
C GLU A 403 2.24 -20.55 -1.59
#